data_AF-A0A4R1JSD2-F1
#
_entry.id   AF-A0A4R1JSD2-F1
#
_cell.length_a   1.000
_cell.length_b   1.000
_cell.length_c   1.000
_cell.angle_alpha   90.00
_cell.angle_beta   90.00
_cell.angle_gamma   90.00
#
_symmetry.space_group_name_H-M   'P 1'
#
loop_
_entity.id
_entity.type
_entity.pdbx_description
1 polymer ?
#
loop_
_entity_poly.entity_id
_entity_poly.type
_entity_poly.pdbx_seq_one_letter_code
_entity_poly.pdbx_strand_id
1 'polypeptide(L)'
;MKINKTIKKVLWATTITFVLFFAILVFHIITAKPAVYESPNLQVSRIDFKENIDSAAAKKICADLRSIKGLTSDSIIIKRNVVVYFHNNKITNSKKVYDELMSKHTYEAQRYILPANLASKEVCPIDQNSFSYKLSQKINRFFN
;
A
#
# COMPACT_ATOMS: atom_id res chain seq x y z
N MET A 1 -12.64 -28.44 47.05
CA MET A 1 -11.17 -28.32 47.07
C MET A 1 -10.78 -27.05 47.83
N LYS A 2 -10.20 -27.14 49.04
CA LYS A 2 -9.77 -25.96 49.82
C LYS A 2 -8.48 -25.41 49.21
N ILE A 3 -8.58 -24.41 48.34
CA ILE A 3 -7.41 -23.76 47.72
C ILE A 3 -6.64 -23.03 48.82
N ASN A 4 -5.33 -23.31 48.91
CA ASN A 4 -4.44 -22.67 49.87
C ASN A 4 -4.42 -21.14 49.66
N LYS A 5 -4.43 -20.34 50.74
CA LYS A 5 -4.51 -18.87 50.67
C LYS A 5 -3.41 -18.26 49.80
N THR A 6 -2.23 -18.88 49.78
CA THR A 6 -1.09 -18.45 48.94
C THR A 6 -1.36 -18.66 47.45
N ILE A 7 -1.90 -19.83 47.08
CA ILE A 7 -2.27 -20.16 45.70
C ILE A 7 -3.38 -19.21 45.21
N LYS A 8 -4.36 -18.90 46.07
CA LYS A 8 -5.42 -17.95 45.74
C LYS A 8 -4.86 -16.55 45.45
N LYS A 9 -3.88 -16.06 46.22
CA LYS A 9 -3.23 -14.77 45.99
C LYS A 9 -2.43 -14.74 44.68
N VAL A 10 -1.68 -15.80 44.40
CA VAL A 10 -0.90 -15.92 43.15
C VAL A 10 -1.85 -15.92 41.95
N LEU A 11 -2.90 -16.75 41.98
CA LEU A 11 -3.88 -16.82 40.91
C LEU A 11 -4.55 -15.45 40.65
N TRP A 12 -4.87 -14.72 41.73
CA TRP A 12 -5.49 -13.40 41.63
C TRP A 12 -4.53 -12.38 41.00
N ALA A 13 -3.26 -12.36 41.42
CA ALA A 13 -2.23 -11.50 40.85
C ALA A 13 -1.99 -11.78 39.36
N THR A 14 -1.92 -13.06 38.97
CA THR A 14 -1.76 -13.46 37.57
C THR A 14 -2.97 -13.05 36.73
N THR A 15 -4.19 -13.21 37.27
CA THR A 15 -5.42 -12.84 36.58
C THR A 15 -5.49 -11.33 36.32
N ILE A 16 -5.16 -10.50 37.31
CA ILE A 16 -5.12 -9.04 37.13
C ILE A 16 -4.10 -8.65 36.06
N THR A 17 -2.89 -9.22 36.13
CA THR A 17 -1.83 -8.96 35.15
C THR A 17 -2.30 -9.30 33.73
N PHE A 18 -2.95 -10.45 33.56
CA PHE A 18 -3.46 -10.88 32.27
C PHE A 18 -4.53 -9.92 31.73
N VAL A 19 -5.49 -9.54 32.58
CA VAL A 19 -6.55 -8.58 32.21
C VAL A 19 -5.96 -7.21 31.84
N LEU A 20 -4.95 -6.74 32.56
CA LEU A 20 -4.26 -5.49 32.26
C LEU A 20 -3.57 -5.54 30.88
N PHE A 21 -2.80 -6.59 30.60
CA PHE A 21 -2.15 -6.74 29.30
C PHE A 21 -3.16 -6.90 28.16
N PHE A 22 -4.26 -7.61 28.40
CA PHE A 22 -5.33 -7.75 27.43
C PHE A 22 -5.99 -6.40 27.11
N ALA A 23 -6.26 -5.58 28.13
CA ALA A 23 -6.80 -4.23 27.93
C ALA A 23 -5.84 -3.32 27.14
N ILE A 24 -4.53 -3.38 27.44
CA ILE A 24 -3.51 -2.63 26.69
C ILE A 24 -3.43 -3.11 25.24
N LEU A 25 -3.51 -4.41 25.00
CA LEU A 25 -3.53 -4.99 23.66
C LEU A 25 -4.75 -4.50 22.87
N VAL A 26 -5.94 -4.56 23.47
CA VAL A 26 -7.18 -4.07 22.85
C VAL A 26 -7.08 -2.58 22.56
N PHE A 27 -6.55 -1.79 23.49
CA PHE A 27 -6.29 -0.35 23.25
C PHE A 27 -5.36 -0.15 22.06
N HIS A 28 -4.25 -0.89 21.98
CA HIS A 28 -3.35 -0.81 20.82
C HIS A 28 -4.03 -1.27 19.54
N ILE A 29 -4.89 -2.28 19.55
CA ILE A 29 -5.61 -2.72 18.34
C ILE A 29 -6.61 -1.64 17.87
N ILE A 30 -7.35 -1.02 18.80
CA ILE A 30 -8.36 0.00 18.49
C ILE A 30 -7.70 1.33 18.07
N THR A 31 -6.58 1.68 18.70
CA THR A 31 -5.88 2.96 18.48
C THR A 31 -4.72 2.87 17.51
N ALA A 32 -4.27 1.66 17.15
CA ALA A 32 -3.39 1.43 16.01
C ALA A 32 -4.16 1.91 14.79
N LYS A 33 -3.87 3.15 14.41
CA LYS A 33 -4.23 3.66 13.11
C LYS A 33 -3.67 2.63 12.13
N PRO A 34 -4.53 1.99 11.31
CA PRO A 34 -3.99 1.23 10.21
C PRO A 34 -3.03 2.17 9.47
N ALA A 35 -1.90 1.66 8.99
CA ALA A 35 -1.20 2.38 7.94
C ALA A 35 -2.18 2.45 6.77
N VAL A 36 -3.04 3.46 6.75
CA VAL A 36 -4.06 3.67 5.73
C VAL A 36 -3.31 4.15 4.50
N TYR A 37 -2.78 3.18 3.77
CA TYR A 37 -2.83 3.30 2.34
C TYR A 37 -4.23 2.88 1.97
N GLU A 38 -5.00 3.81 1.40
CA GLU A 38 -6.24 3.43 0.73
C GLU A 38 -5.86 2.56 -0.47
N SER A 39 -5.73 1.25 -0.24
CA SER A 39 -5.51 0.22 -1.25
C SER A 39 -6.42 0.34 -2.48
N PRO A 40 -7.71 0.76 -2.39
CA PRO A 40 -8.52 0.97 -3.60
C PRO A 40 -8.03 2.12 -4.49
N ASN A 41 -7.22 3.03 -3.96
CA ASN A 41 -6.74 4.22 -4.68
C ASN A 41 -5.27 4.10 -5.10
N LEU A 42 -4.59 3.03 -4.71
CA LEU A 42 -3.21 2.76 -5.13
C LEU A 42 -3.23 2.11 -6.51
N GLN A 43 -2.77 2.84 -7.52
CA GLN A 43 -2.72 2.38 -8.91
C GLN A 43 -1.28 2.17 -9.37
N VAL A 44 -1.06 1.08 -10.10
CA VAL A 44 0.21 0.80 -10.77
C VAL A 44 0.27 1.53 -12.11
N SER A 45 1.40 2.13 -12.42
CA SER A 45 1.65 2.74 -13.73
C SER A 45 3.07 2.48 -14.19
N ARG A 46 3.27 2.64 -15.49
CA ARG A 46 4.50 2.28 -16.18
C ARG A 46 4.91 3.36 -17.18
N ILE A 47 6.20 3.65 -17.22
CA ILE A 47 6.84 4.51 -18.22
C ILE A 47 7.94 3.68 -18.89
N ASP A 48 7.93 3.71 -20.22
CA ASP A 48 8.86 3.00 -21.09
C ASP A 48 9.85 4.00 -21.69
N PHE A 49 11.12 3.82 -21.37
CA PHE A 49 12.21 4.59 -21.92
C PHE A 49 12.66 3.96 -23.23
N LYS A 50 13.08 4.78 -24.18
CA LYS A 50 13.58 4.32 -25.48
C LYS A 50 14.92 3.58 -25.33
N GLU A 51 15.74 4.04 -24.40
CA GLU A 51 17.06 3.48 -24.11
C GLU A 51 17.11 2.76 -22.76
N ASN A 52 18.08 1.87 -22.61
CA ASN A 52 18.31 1.21 -21.33
C ASN A 52 18.78 2.21 -20.28
N ILE A 53 18.19 2.11 -19.09
CA ILE A 53 18.51 2.98 -17.97
C ILE A 53 19.73 2.39 -17.25
N ASP A 54 20.84 3.12 -17.25
CA ASP A 54 22.01 2.76 -16.46
C ASP A 54 21.79 3.04 -14.95
N SER A 55 22.71 2.58 -14.11
CA SER A 55 22.56 2.74 -12.65
C SER A 55 22.54 4.22 -12.20
N ALA A 56 23.23 5.10 -12.92
CA ALA A 56 23.30 6.52 -12.57
C ALA A 56 21.98 7.25 -12.93
N ALA A 57 21.47 7.01 -14.13
CA ALA A 57 20.18 7.47 -14.61
C ALA A 57 19.04 6.90 -13.76
N ALA A 58 19.11 5.62 -13.36
CA ALA A 58 18.12 5.02 -12.47
C ALA A 58 18.02 5.77 -11.14
N LYS A 59 19.15 6.15 -10.53
CA LYS A 59 19.15 6.96 -9.29
C LYS A 59 18.53 8.34 -9.51
N LYS A 60 18.85 9.01 -10.61
CA LYS A 60 18.27 10.32 -10.96
C LYS A 60 16.76 10.22 -11.17
N ILE A 61 16.30 9.28 -12.00
CA ILE A 61 14.89 9.05 -12.28
C ILE A 61 14.13 8.70 -10.99
N CYS A 62 14.70 7.87 -10.11
CA CYS A 62 14.11 7.57 -8.81
C CYS A 62 13.99 8.83 -7.93
N ALA A 63 15.02 9.69 -7.90
CA ALA A 63 14.98 10.93 -7.12
C ALA A 63 13.92 11.90 -7.65
N ASP A 64 13.85 12.06 -8.97
CA ASP A 64 12.88 12.91 -9.65
C ASP A 64 11.45 12.43 -9.39
N LEU A 65 11.19 11.13 -9.54
CA LEU A 65 9.88 10.53 -9.26
C LEU A 65 9.49 10.67 -7.79
N ARG A 66 10.43 10.50 -6.84
CA ARG A 66 10.14 10.69 -5.41
C ARG A 66 9.77 12.12 -5.04
N SER A 67 10.21 13.10 -5.82
CA SER A 67 9.82 14.51 -5.60
C SER A 67 8.38 14.82 -6.04
N ILE A 68 7.74 13.93 -6.80
CA ILE A 68 6.37 14.12 -7.29
C ILE A 68 5.37 13.70 -6.20
N LYS A 69 4.45 14.61 -5.87
CA LYS A 69 3.45 14.36 -4.82
C LYS A 69 2.49 13.25 -5.24
N GLY A 70 2.28 12.27 -4.36
CA GLY A 70 1.34 11.16 -4.56
C GLY A 70 1.98 9.85 -5.02
N LEU A 71 3.31 9.79 -5.16
CA LEU A 71 4.04 8.53 -5.29
C LEU A 71 4.45 8.00 -3.90
N THR A 72 4.50 6.68 -3.77
CA THR A 72 5.05 6.03 -2.57
C THR A 72 6.55 5.77 -2.79
N SER A 73 7.40 6.27 -1.90
CA SER A 73 8.87 6.27 -2.06
C SER A 73 9.51 4.89 -2.26
N ASP A 74 8.86 3.85 -1.74
CA ASP A 74 9.30 2.44 -1.78
C ASP A 74 8.71 1.66 -2.97
N SER A 75 7.96 2.34 -3.82
CA SER A 75 7.16 1.70 -4.88
C SER A 75 7.69 1.93 -6.29
N ILE A 76 8.90 2.48 -6.44
CA ILE A 76 9.51 2.71 -7.75
C ILE A 76 10.46 1.56 -8.08
N ILE A 77 10.16 0.86 -9.16
CA ILE A 77 10.93 -0.29 -9.65
C ILE A 77 11.47 0.09 -11.03
N ILE A 78 12.79 0.15 -11.16
CA ILE A 78 13.47 0.45 -12.43
C ILE A 78 14.21 -0.80 -12.88
N LYS A 79 13.92 -1.27 -14.10
CA LYS A 79 14.61 -2.42 -14.69
C LYS A 79 14.72 -2.26 -16.19
N ARG A 80 15.95 -2.36 -16.71
CA ARG A 80 16.28 -2.14 -18.14
C ARG A 80 15.82 -0.75 -18.58
N ASN A 81 14.88 -0.68 -19.53
CA ASN A 81 14.31 0.55 -20.05
C ASN A 81 12.90 0.85 -19.48
N VAL A 82 12.49 0.16 -18.41
CA VAL A 82 11.13 0.27 -17.88
C VAL A 82 11.15 0.76 -16.44
N VAL A 83 10.26 1.70 -16.14
CA VAL A 83 9.97 2.18 -14.80
C VAL A 83 8.54 1.87 -14.44
N VAL A 84 8.35 1.11 -13.36
CA VAL A 84 7.04 0.83 -12.76
C VAL A 84 6.96 1.58 -11.44
N TYR A 85 5.85 2.28 -11.21
CA TYR A 85 5.62 3.04 -9.98
C TYR A 85 4.18 2.90 -9.52
N PHE A 86 3.97 3.04 -8.21
CA PHE A 86 2.65 3.06 -7.61
C PHE A 86 2.33 4.49 -7.18
N HIS A 87 1.10 4.91 -7.42
CA HIS A 87 0.65 6.25 -7.09
C HIS A 87 -0.77 6.23 -6.55
N ASN A 88 -1.11 7.21 -5.72
CA ASN A 88 -2.46 7.41 -5.24
C ASN A 88 -3.28 8.19 -6.28
N ASN A 89 -4.27 7.55 -6.87
CA ASN A 89 -5.13 8.11 -7.93
C ASN A 89 -6.01 9.28 -7.47
N LYS A 90 -6.18 9.50 -6.15
CA LYS A 90 -6.85 10.68 -5.59
C LYS A 90 -5.97 11.93 -5.61
N ILE A 91 -4.64 11.76 -5.66
CA ILE A 91 -3.66 12.85 -5.52
C ILE A 91 -3.01 13.17 -6.87
N THR A 92 -2.70 12.14 -7.65
CA THR A 92 -2.05 12.26 -8.95
C THR A 92 -2.54 11.18 -9.91
N ASN A 93 -2.13 11.24 -11.17
CA ASN A 93 -2.43 10.21 -12.17
C ASN A 93 -1.21 9.97 -13.06
N SER A 94 -1.22 8.86 -13.80
CA SER A 94 -0.09 8.47 -14.65
C SER A 94 0.35 9.53 -15.67
N LYS A 95 -0.58 10.34 -16.19
CA LYS A 95 -0.26 11.43 -17.13
C LYS A 95 0.47 12.56 -16.41
N LYS A 96 -0.05 12.99 -15.26
CA LYS A 96 0.54 14.07 -14.46
C LYS A 96 1.95 13.71 -13.99
N VAL A 97 2.15 12.49 -13.51
CA VAL A 97 3.48 11.99 -13.11
C VAL A 97 4.44 11.99 -14.30
N TYR A 98 3.98 11.53 -15.47
CA TYR A 98 4.79 11.54 -16.68
C TYR A 98 5.16 12.98 -17.10
N ASP A 99 4.18 13.89 -17.17
CA ASP A 99 4.41 15.28 -17.57
C ASP A 99 5.38 15.99 -16.60
N GLU A 100 5.26 15.75 -15.29
CA GLU A 100 6.19 16.27 -14.28
C GLU A 100 7.59 15.65 -14.37
N LEU A 101 7.71 14.38 -14.74
CA LEU A 101 9.01 13.75 -14.95
C LEU A 101 9.71 14.32 -16.20
N MET A 102 8.97 14.48 -17.29
CA MET A 102 9.50 15.04 -18.55
C MET A 102 9.83 16.54 -18.45
N SER A 103 9.23 17.27 -17.50
CA SER A 103 9.56 18.69 -17.29
C SER A 103 10.84 18.91 -16.46
N LYS A 104 11.27 17.91 -15.68
CA LYS A 104 12.49 17.98 -14.87
C LYS A 104 13.75 17.79 -15.71
N HIS A 105 13.71 16.85 -16.65
CA HIS A 105 14.82 16.53 -17.53
C HIS A 105 14.30 16.03 -18.88
N THR A 106 15.09 16.21 -19.92
CA THR A 106 14.81 15.69 -21.27
C THR A 106 15.05 14.18 -21.32
N TYR A 107 14.02 13.41 -21.00
CA TYR A 107 14.00 11.97 -21.17
C TYR A 107 13.27 11.58 -22.46
N GLU A 108 13.80 10.63 -23.22
CA GLU A 108 13.06 9.96 -24.29
C GLU A 108 12.28 8.78 -23.72
N ALA A 109 11.04 9.04 -23.32
CA ALA A 109 10.16 8.04 -22.73
C ALA A 109 8.73 8.14 -23.24
N GLN A 110 7.94 7.09 -23.01
CA GLN A 110 6.53 7.00 -23.34
C GLN A 110 5.76 6.45 -22.15
N ARG A 111 4.59 7.01 -21.90
CA ARG A 111 3.68 6.47 -20.87
C ARG A 111 2.98 5.24 -21.41
N TYR A 112 2.99 4.15 -20.64
CA TYR A 112 2.21 2.97 -20.99
C TYR A 112 0.72 3.23 -20.75
N ILE A 113 -0.09 3.13 -21.82
CA ILE A 113 -1.54 3.26 -21.76
C ILE A 113 -2.15 1.87 -21.83
N LEU A 114 -2.94 1.52 -20.84
CA LEU A 114 -3.62 0.23 -20.81
C LEU A 114 -4.65 0.17 -21.96
N PRO A 115 -4.64 -0.87 -22.81
CA PRO A 115 -5.58 -0.97 -23.90
C PRO A 115 -7.01 -1.14 -23.37
N ALA A 116 -7.99 -0.61 -24.10
CA ALA A 116 -9.38 -0.48 -23.64
C ALA A 116 -10.03 -1.82 -23.22
N ASN A 117 -9.61 -2.92 -23.84
CA ASN A 117 -10.06 -4.28 -23.52
C ASN A 117 -9.55 -4.81 -22.16
N LEU A 118 -8.57 -4.15 -21.55
CA LEU A 118 -8.03 -4.49 -20.23
C LEU A 118 -8.40 -3.46 -19.16
N ALA A 119 -8.91 -2.29 -19.54
CA ALA A 119 -9.31 -1.22 -18.62
C ALA A 119 -10.52 -1.58 -17.73
N SER A 120 -11.38 -2.50 -18.19
CA SER A 120 -12.56 -2.96 -17.45
C SER A 120 -12.28 -4.15 -16.51
N LYS A 121 -11.06 -4.70 -16.51
CA LYS A 121 -10.69 -5.80 -15.61
C LYS A 121 -10.18 -5.24 -14.29
N GLU A 122 -10.62 -5.80 -13.17
CA GLU A 122 -10.05 -5.50 -11.85
C GLU A 122 -8.56 -5.89 -11.85
N VAL A 123 -7.68 -4.90 -11.98
CA VAL A 123 -6.25 -5.10 -12.29
C VAL A 123 -5.33 -5.08 -11.07
N CYS A 124 -5.79 -4.58 -9.93
CA CYS A 124 -5.03 -4.70 -8.69
C CYS A 124 -5.46 -6.00 -7.99
N PRO A 125 -4.53 -6.96 -7.76
CA PRO A 125 -4.87 -8.18 -7.04
C PRO A 125 -5.29 -7.78 -5.62
N ILE A 126 -6.59 -7.73 -5.39
CA ILE A 126 -7.12 -7.66 -4.03
C ILE A 126 -6.97 -9.05 -3.46
N ASP A 127 -6.33 -9.16 -2.30
CA ASP A 127 -6.25 -10.42 -1.59
C ASP A 127 -7.67 -10.91 -1.27
N GLN A 128 -8.13 -11.88 -2.04
CA GLN A 128 -9.45 -12.48 -1.91
C GLN A 128 -9.61 -13.22 -0.58
N ASN A 129 -8.50 -13.57 0.09
CA ASN A 129 -8.52 -14.16 1.42
C ASN A 129 -8.57 -13.13 2.54
N SER A 130 -8.31 -11.86 2.26
CA SER A 130 -8.33 -10.79 3.25
C SER A 130 -9.72 -10.61 3.86
N PHE A 131 -9.74 -10.30 5.16
CA PHE A 131 -10.98 -10.05 5.90
C PHE A 131 -11.79 -8.89 5.30
N SER A 132 -11.10 -7.83 4.88
CA SER A 132 -11.72 -6.64 4.26
C SER A 132 -12.42 -6.97 2.94
N TYR A 133 -11.83 -7.81 2.09
CA TYR A 133 -12.46 -8.25 0.85
C TYR A 133 -13.71 -9.07 1.11
N LYS A 134 -13.63 -10.06 2.03
CA LYS A 134 -14.78 -10.91 2.38
C LYS A 134 -15.92 -10.11 3.02
N LEU A 135 -15.60 -9.08 3.82
CA LEU A 135 -16.58 -8.17 4.40
C LEU A 135 -17.25 -7.30 3.31
N SER A 136 -16.46 -6.67 2.45
CA SER A 136 -16.96 -5.83 1.35
C SER A 136 -17.83 -6.64 0.37
N GLN A 137 -17.42 -7.87 0.04
CA GLN A 137 -18.18 -8.78 -0.82
C GLN A 137 -19.53 -9.16 -0.20
N LYS A 138 -19.59 -9.42 1.10
CA LYS A 138 -20.85 -9.72 1.80
C LYS A 138 -21.81 -8.53 1.82
N ILE A 139 -21.29 -7.31 2.02
CA ILE A 139 -22.10 -6.09 2.01
C ILE A 139 -22.64 -5.83 0.61
N ASN A 140 -21.79 -5.86 -0.42
CA ASN A 140 -22.23 -5.65 -1.81
C ASN A 140 -23.30 -6.64 -2.26
N ARG A 141 -23.21 -7.90 -1.85
CA ARG A 141 -24.20 -8.95 -2.17
C ARG A 141 -25.52 -8.83 -1.41
N PHE A 142 -25.57 -7.98 -0.38
CA PHE A 142 -26.79 -7.72 0.39
C PHE A 142 -27.56 -6.51 -0.14
N PHE A 143 -26.85 -5.52 -0.70
CA PHE A 143 -27.44 -4.27 -1.20
C PHE A 143 -27.62 -4.23 -2.73
N ASN A 144 -27.19 -5.26 -3.46
CA ASN A 144 -27.35 -5.44 -4.90
C ASN A 144 -27.82 -6.87 -5.18
#